data_AF-A0A0C9X316-F1
#
_entry.id   AF-A0A0C9X316-F1
#
_cell.length_a   1.000
_cell.length_b   1.000
_cell.length_c   1.000
_cell.angle_alpha   90.00
_cell.angle_beta   90.00
_cell.angle_gamma   90.00
#
_symmetry.space_group_name_H-M   'P 1'
#
loop_
_entity.id
_entity.type
_entity.pdbx_description
1 polymer ?
#
loop_
_entity_poly.entity_id
_entity_poly.type
_entity_poly.pdbx_seq_one_letter_code
_entity_poly.pdbx_strand_id
1 'polypeptide(L)'
;MVYDPSLPRRTSLGDALALMSEYVLDIMQPYPGDFETLGDGGVRQRFSVYRTSNPDWYRIIDRLSENTCVIPTSNLENPNF
;
A
#
# COMPACT_ATOMS: atom_id res chain seq x y z
N MET A 1 -1.00 20.21 2.81
CA MET A 1 -1.10 19.79 4.23
C MET A 1 -0.64 20.97 5.08
N VAL A 2 -1.42 21.38 6.08
CA VAL A 2 -1.04 22.46 7.03
C VAL A 2 -0.53 21.81 8.30
N TYR A 3 0.63 22.22 8.78
CA TYR A 3 1.27 21.67 9.98
C TYR A 3 0.63 22.25 11.26
N ASP A 4 0.23 21.39 12.19
CA ASP A 4 -0.29 21.76 13.51
C ASP A 4 0.62 21.18 14.62
N PRO A 5 1.34 22.02 15.39
CA PRO A 5 2.27 21.60 16.43
C PRO A 5 1.60 21.17 17.74
N SER A 6 0.29 21.39 17.91
CA SER A 6 -0.47 21.01 19.11
C SER A 6 -0.93 19.55 19.11
N LEU A 7 -0.88 18.90 17.95
CA LEU A 7 -1.23 17.49 17.81
C LEU A 7 -0.18 16.61 18.53
N PRO A 8 -0.62 15.55 19.22
CA PRO A 8 0.31 14.60 19.83
C PRO A 8 1.26 14.07 18.76
N ARG A 9 2.57 14.09 19.06
CA ARG A 9 3.59 13.54 18.18
C ARG A 9 3.22 12.08 17.89
N ARG A 10 3.20 11.67 16.62
CA ARG A 10 3.08 10.24 16.28
C ARG A 10 4.24 9.51 16.96
N THR A 11 3.93 8.67 17.94
CA THR A 11 4.91 7.90 18.73
C THR A 11 5.37 6.64 18.01
N SER A 12 4.65 6.20 16.98
CA SER A 12 5.11 5.23 16.01
C SER A 12 4.81 5.71 14.60
N LEU A 13 5.74 5.48 13.68
CA LEU A 13 5.56 5.78 12.26
C LEU A 13 4.44 4.91 11.64
N GLY A 14 4.04 3.84 12.32
CA GLY A 14 3.25 2.74 11.78
C GLY A 14 4.17 1.65 11.23
N ASP A 15 3.59 0.68 10.54
CA ASP A 15 4.33 -0.31 9.76
C ASP A 15 4.90 0.35 8.50
N ALA A 16 6.18 0.71 8.53
CA ALA A 16 6.81 1.47 7.47
C ALA A 16 6.87 0.70 6.14
N LEU A 17 7.00 -0.63 6.20
CA LEU A 17 6.99 -1.48 5.00
C LEU A 17 5.61 -1.46 4.35
N ALA A 18 4.56 -1.62 5.15
CA ALA A 18 3.19 -1.53 4.65
C ALA A 18 2.90 -0.15 4.01
N LEU A 19 3.26 0.93 4.70
CA LEU A 19 3.02 2.30 4.21
C LEU A 19 3.79 2.59 2.91
N MET A 20 5.05 2.17 2.81
CA MET A 20 5.83 2.36 1.59
C MET A 20 5.26 1.52 0.45
N SER A 21 4.84 0.29 0.74
CA SER A 21 4.22 -0.60 -0.25
C SER A 21 2.91 -0.01 -0.79
N GLU A 22 2.04 0.50 0.09
CA GLU A 22 0.82 1.21 -0.33
C GLU A 22 1.14 2.40 -1.24
N TYR A 23 2.13 3.22 -0.87
CA TYR A 23 2.53 4.37 -1.65
C TYR A 23 3.03 3.99 -3.04
N VAL A 24 3.97 3.04 -3.12
CA VAL A 24 4.48 2.55 -4.41
C VAL A 24 3.35 1.98 -5.26
N LEU A 25 2.48 1.17 -4.66
CA LEU A 25 1.36 0.59 -5.39
C LEU A 25 0.37 1.66 -5.90
N ASP A 26 0.21 2.78 -5.20
CA ASP A 26 -0.67 3.87 -5.62
C ASP A 26 -0.08 4.66 -6.81
N ILE A 27 1.23 4.94 -6.81
CA ILE A 27 1.89 5.73 -7.86
C ILE A 27 2.22 4.94 -9.13
N MET A 28 2.27 3.61 -9.06
CA MET A 28 2.55 2.74 -10.21
C MET A 28 1.31 2.46 -11.07
N GLN A 29 0.15 2.98 -10.67
CA GLN A 29 -1.07 2.91 -11.48
C GLN A 29 -0.93 3.72 -12.78
N PRO A 30 -1.63 3.34 -13.86
CA PRO A 30 -2.51 2.18 -13.98
C PRO A 30 -1.75 0.85 -14.17
N TYR A 31 -2.30 -0.24 -13.65
CA TYR A 31 -1.82 -1.60 -13.86
C TYR A 31 -2.37 -2.20 -15.16
N PRO A 32 -1.69 -3.21 -15.75
CA PRO A 32 -2.23 -3.94 -16.89
C PRO A 32 -3.64 -4.47 -16.62
N GLY A 33 -4.60 -4.07 -17.46
CA GLY A 33 -6.02 -4.38 -17.31
C GLY A 33 -6.88 -3.24 -16.74
N ASP A 34 -6.27 -2.23 -16.10
CA ASP A 34 -7.02 -1.09 -15.53
C ASP A 34 -7.58 -0.14 -16.60
N PHE A 35 -6.98 -0.08 -17.79
CA PHE A 35 -7.35 0.86 -18.85
C PHE A 35 -8.83 0.79 -19.24
N GLU A 36 -9.44 -0.39 -19.17
CA GLU A 36 -10.86 -0.58 -19.47
C GLU A 36 -11.78 0.12 -18.45
N THR A 37 -11.30 0.33 -17.22
CA THR A 37 -12.10 0.84 -16.10
C THR A 37 -11.72 2.27 -15.69
N LEU A 38 -10.43 2.62 -15.76
CA LEU A 38 -9.88 3.88 -15.24
C LEU A 38 -9.31 4.81 -16.33
N GLY A 39 -9.12 4.32 -17.56
CA GLY A 39 -8.38 5.04 -18.60
C GLY A 39 -6.92 5.29 -18.19
N ASP A 40 -6.42 6.50 -18.45
CA ASP A 40 -5.05 6.92 -18.07
C ASP A 40 -4.95 7.38 -16.59
N GLY A 41 -6.06 7.29 -15.84
CA GLY A 41 -6.14 7.71 -14.45
C GLY A 41 -5.78 6.61 -13.44
N GLY A 42 -5.60 7.01 -12.19
CA GLY A 42 -5.46 6.10 -11.04
C GLY A 42 -6.54 6.34 -9.99
N VAL A 43 -6.73 5.35 -9.11
CA VAL A 43 -7.59 5.45 -7.94
C VAL A 43 -6.71 5.72 -6.72
N ARG A 44 -6.97 6.85 -6.07
CA ARG A 44 -6.29 7.23 -4.84
C ARG A 44 -6.60 6.24 -3.73
N GLN A 45 -5.57 5.78 -3.01
CA GLN A 45 -5.71 4.82 -1.91
C GLN A 45 -6.42 3.52 -2.34
N ARG A 46 -6.09 3.04 -3.54
CA ARG A 46 -6.64 1.77 -4.05
C ARG A 46 -6.23 0.58 -3.21
N PHE A 47 -4.98 0.57 -2.76
CA PHE A 47 -4.41 -0.56 -2.05
C PHE A 47 -4.44 -0.36 -0.54
N SER A 48 -4.54 -1.47 0.19
CA SER A 48 -4.25 -1.51 1.62
C SER A 48 -3.31 -2.66 1.91
N VAL A 49 -2.23 -2.36 2.61
CA VAL A 49 -1.20 -3.33 2.97
C VAL A 49 -1.11 -3.41 4.48
N TYR A 50 -1.10 -4.62 5.01
CA TYR A 50 -0.98 -4.83 6.45
C TYR A 50 -0.32 -6.16 6.76
N ARG A 51 0.43 -6.17 7.86
CA ARG A 51 1.00 -7.39 8.41
C ARG A 51 -0.11 -8.33 8.87
N THR A 52 0.03 -9.61 8.56
CA THR A 52 -0.93 -10.62 9.05
C THR A 52 -0.61 -10.99 10.51
N SER A 53 -1.42 -11.88 11.11
CA SER A 53 -1.09 -12.47 12.40
C SER A 53 0.19 -13.32 12.36
N ASN A 54 0.58 -13.81 11.17
CA ASN A 54 1.87 -14.43 10.97
C ASN A 54 2.90 -13.34 10.57
N PRO A 55 4.00 -13.15 11.35
CA PRO A 55 4.98 -12.11 11.10
C PRO A 55 5.72 -12.20 9.75
N ASP A 56 5.70 -13.38 9.12
CA ASP A 56 6.40 -13.66 7.86
C ASP A 56 5.56 -13.31 6.62
N TRP A 57 4.33 -12.85 6.81
CA TRP A 57 3.40 -12.59 5.72
C TRP A 57 2.69 -11.24 5.85
N TYR A 58 2.57 -10.56 4.71
CA TYR A 58 1.75 -9.39 4.52
C TYR A 58 0.55 -9.72 3.64
N ARG A 59 -0.54 -9.00 3.86
CA ARG A 59 -1.71 -9.05 3.00
C ARG A 59 -1.85 -7.71 2.26
N ILE A 60 -2.13 -7.81 0.97
CA ILE A 60 -2.44 -6.70 0.09
C ILE A 60 -3.90 -6.85 -0.34
N ILE A 61 -4.69 -5.80 -0.15
CA ILE A 61 -6.06 -5.70 -0.67
C ILE A 61 -6.06 -4.67 -1.80
N ASP A 62 -6.57 -5.06 -2.96
CA ASP A 62 -6.97 -4.15 -4.03
C ASP A 62 -8.46 -3.81 -3.88
N ARG A 63 -8.77 -2.57 -3.52
CA ARG A 63 -10.15 -2.11 -3.32
C ARG A 63 -10.90 -1.85 -4.62
N LEU A 64 -10.21 -1.74 -5.74
CA LEU A 64 -10.87 -1.56 -7.04
C LEU A 64 -11.41 -2.88 -7.55
N SER A 65 -10.57 -3.92 -7.52
CA SER A 65 -10.94 -5.25 -8.04
C SER A 65 -11.51 -6.19 -6.97
N GLU A 66 -11.64 -5.71 -5.72
CA GLU A 66 -12.00 -6.48 -4.52
C GLU A 66 -11.13 -7.73 -4.28
N ASN A 67 -9.92 -7.73 -4.84
CA ASN A 67 -9.00 -8.86 -4.74
C ASN A 67 -8.13 -8.75 -3.49
N THR A 68 -7.73 -9.90 -2.97
CA THR A 68 -6.80 -10.00 -1.84
C THR A 68 -5.66 -10.96 -2.19
N CYS A 69 -4.44 -10.56 -1.87
CA CYS A 69 -3.25 -11.38 -2.02
C CYS A 69 -2.47 -11.44 -0.69
N VAL A 70 -1.80 -12.55 -0.43
CA VAL A 70 -0.89 -12.70 0.72
C VAL A 70 0.51 -12.98 0.17
N ILE A 71 1.49 -12.20 0.60
CA ILE A 71 2.87 -12.28 0.12
C ILE A 71 3.85 -12.42 1.30
N PRO A 72 5.01 -13.05 1.10
CA PRO A 72 6.05 -13.11 2.12
C PRO A 72 6.58 -11.71 2.46
N THR A 73 6.94 -11.48 3.72
CA THR A 73 7.60 -10.24 4.18
C THR A 73 8.88 -9.95 3.37
N SER A 74 9.64 -10.98 3.01
CA SER A 74 10.86 -10.84 2.21
C SER A 74 10.65 -10.21 0.83
N ASN A 75 9.43 -10.26 0.29
CA ASN A 75 9.11 -9.61 -0.98
C ASN A 75 9.01 -8.08 -0.81
N LEU A 76 8.59 -7.60 0.36
CA LEU A 76 8.50 -6.16 0.68
C LEU A 76 9.84 -5.58 1.15
N GLU A 77 10.73 -6.42 1.67
CA GLU A 77 12.08 -6.03 2.10
C GLU A 77 13.11 -6.05 0.95
N ASN A 78 12.73 -6.54 -0.24
CA ASN A 78 13.65 -6.69 -1.35
C ASN A 78 14.10 -5.32 -1.87
N PRO A 79 15.41 -4.99 -1.81
CA PRO A 79 15.93 -3.69 -2.24
C PRO A 79 15.93 -3.50 -3.76
N ASN A 80 15.62 -4.54 -4.54
CA ASN A 80 15.50 -4.47 -6.00
C ASN A 80 14.06 -4.23 -6.48
N PHE A 81 13.18 -3.80 -5.57
CA PHE A 81 11.89 -3.26 -5.98
C PHE A 81 12.07 -1.87 -6.61
#